data_AF-D3LCJ9-F1
#
_entry.id   AF-D3LCJ9-F1
#
_cell.length_a   1.000
_cell.length_b   1.000
_cell.length_c   1.000
_cell.angle_alpha   90.00
_cell.angle_beta   90.00
_cell.angle_gamma   90.00
#
_symmetry.space_group_name_H-M   'P 1'
#
loop_
_entity.id
_entity.type
_entity.pdbx_description
1 polymer ?
#
loop_
_entity_poly.entity_id
_entity_poly.type
_entity_poly.pdbx_seq_one_letter_code
_entity_poly.pdbx_strand_id
1 'polypeptide(L)'
;MHTTLNQDFKDANGNVLYSLSTVLNGDGKTPVVQTVGSTAPVGFNDDGSPIMPQVDEEKLLADQQSFMSRAITVQKVLSQSNGIDPSLVNMIGAENDSKNNT
;
A
#
# COMPACT_ATOMS: atom_id res chain seq x y z
N MET A 1 6.60 8.52 15.91
CA MET A 1 5.58 9.18 15.05
C MET A 1 4.98 8.10 14.17
N HIS A 2 3.66 8.05 13.96
CA HIS A 2 3.04 7.09 13.04
C HIS A 2 2.22 7.84 11.99
N THR A 3 2.25 7.37 10.74
CA THR A 3 1.53 7.93 9.60
C THR A 3 0.87 6.81 8.83
N THR A 4 -0.34 7.06 8.32
CA THR A 4 -0.99 6.15 7.39
C THR A 4 -0.95 6.77 5.99
N LEU A 5 -0.53 5.99 5.00
CA LEU A 5 -0.74 6.32 3.59
C LEU A 5 -1.97 5.56 3.09
N ASN A 6 -2.83 6.26 2.37
CA ASN A 6 -4.00 5.67 1.72
C ASN A 6 -4.19 6.33 0.35
N GLN A 7 -4.58 5.54 -0.64
CA GLN A 7 -4.89 6.02 -1.98
C GLN A 7 -5.97 5.15 -2.64
N ASP A 8 -7.03 5.81 -3.10
CA ASP A 8 -8.09 5.18 -3.89
C ASP A 8 -7.77 5.24 -5.38
N PHE A 9 -8.10 4.16 -6.08
CA PHE A 9 -8.02 4.05 -7.53
C PHE A 9 -9.43 3.89 -8.09
N LYS A 10 -9.80 4.80 -9.00
CA LYS A 10 -11.16 4.94 -9.49
C LYS A 10 -11.26 4.66 -10.99
N ASP A 11 -12.42 4.20 -11.43
CA ASP A 11 -12.76 4.13 -12.85
C ASP A 11 -13.12 5.52 -13.43
N ALA A 12 -13.41 5.56 -14.72
CA ALA A 12 -13.80 6.79 -15.42
C ALA A 12 -15.12 7.41 -14.91
N ASN A 13 -15.95 6.62 -14.23
CA ASN A 13 -17.22 7.06 -13.64
C ASN A 13 -17.06 7.51 -12.19
N GLY A 14 -15.85 7.44 -11.63
CA GLY A 14 -15.55 7.83 -10.25
C GLY A 14 -15.79 6.73 -9.21
N ASN A 15 -16.12 5.50 -9.63
CA ASN A 15 -16.27 4.36 -8.73
C ASN A 15 -14.90 3.90 -8.27
N VAL A 16 -14.73 3.69 -6.96
CA VAL A 16 -13.49 3.09 -6.42
C VAL A 16 -13.43 1.63 -6.85
N LEU A 17 -12.34 1.24 -7.51
CA LEU A 17 -12.04 -0.14 -7.89
C LEU A 17 -11.30 -0.86 -6.76
N TYR A 18 -10.32 -0.18 -6.16
CA TYR A 18 -9.56 -0.66 -5.02
C TYR A 18 -8.86 0.50 -4.32
N SER A 19 -8.47 0.27 -3.08
CA SER A 19 -7.69 1.19 -2.27
C SER A 19 -6.40 0.52 -1.84
N LEU A 20 -5.31 1.27 -1.85
CA LEU A 20 -4.03 0.86 -1.30
C LEU A 20 -3.80 1.59 0.02
N SER A 21 -3.30 0.88 1.03
CA SER A 21 -2.97 1.48 2.31
C SER A 21 -1.75 0.85 2.96
N THR A 22 -1.07 1.61 3.79
CA THR A 22 0.01 1.09 4.64
C THR A 22 0.19 1.99 5.85
N VAL A 23 0.66 1.40 6.95
CA VAL A 23 1.00 2.11 8.19
C VAL A 23 2.51 2.21 8.29
N LEU A 24 3.01 3.42 8.49
CA LEU A 24 4.42 3.76 8.54
C LEU A 24 4.77 4.28 9.92
N ASN A 25 5.69 3.60 10.59
CA ASN A 25 6.09 3.90 11.97
C ASN A 25 7.52 4.47 12.06
N GLY A 26 8.29 4.41 10.96
CA GLY A 26 9.71 4.75 10.98
C GLY A 26 10.52 3.82 11.87
N ASP A 27 10.21 2.52 11.86
CA ASP A 27 10.84 1.48 12.68
C ASP A 27 11.92 0.69 11.92
N GLY A 28 12.38 1.21 10.77
CA GLY A 28 13.35 0.54 9.91
C GLY A 28 12.80 -0.62 9.09
N LYS A 29 11.54 -1.05 9.33
CA LYS A 29 10.90 -2.13 8.57
C LYS A 29 10.53 -1.70 7.17
N THR A 30 10.65 -2.63 6.22
CA THR A 30 10.02 -2.50 4.90
C THR A 30 8.49 -2.44 5.06
N PRO A 31 7.80 -1.43 4.51
CA PRO A 31 6.35 -1.31 4.62
C PRO A 31 5.61 -2.48 3.97
N VAL A 32 4.48 -2.87 4.56
CA VAL A 32 3.54 -3.81 3.93
C VAL A 32 2.39 -3.03 3.35
N VAL A 33 2.18 -3.15 2.04
CA VAL A 33 1.04 -2.52 1.35
C VAL A 33 -0.14 -3.47 1.38
N GLN A 34 -1.26 -2.98 1.88
CA GLN A 34 -2.55 -3.68 1.84
C GLN A 34 -3.38 -3.16 0.67
N THR A 35 -3.88 -4.07 -0.15
CA THR A 35 -4.87 -3.78 -1.19
C THR A 35 -6.25 -4.20 -0.69
N VAL A 36 -7.21 -3.30 -0.77
CA VAL A 36 -8.62 -3.57 -0.48
C VAL A 36 -9.40 -3.39 -1.78
N GLY A 37 -9.96 -4.48 -2.30
CA GLY A 37 -10.84 -4.41 -3.46
C GLY A 37 -12.19 -3.79 -3.11
N SER A 38 -12.78 -3.06 -4.05
CA SER A 38 -14.16 -2.60 -3.94
C SER A 38 -15.11 -3.74 -4.33
N THR A 39 -15.94 -4.17 -3.39
CA THR A 39 -16.96 -5.21 -3.62
C THR A 39 -18.32 -4.63 -4.02
N ALA A 40 -18.40 -3.31 -4.23
CA ALA A 40 -19.64 -2.67 -4.60
C ALA A 40 -19.95 -2.93 -6.09
N PRO A 41 -21.13 -3.47 -6.43
CA PRO A 41 -21.56 -3.57 -7.82
C PRO A 41 -21.75 -2.16 -8.39
N VAL A 42 -21.38 -1.97 -9.66
CA VAL A 42 -21.62 -0.73 -10.40
C VAL A 42 -23.00 -0.68 -11.04
N GLY A 43 -23.74 -1.80 -10.97
CA GLY A 43 -25.11 -1.93 -11.47
C GLY A 43 -25.66 -3.34 -11.28
N PHE A 44 -26.84 -3.58 -11.84
CA PHE A 44 -27.50 -4.88 -11.83
C PHE A 44 -28.08 -5.17 -13.22
N ASN A 45 -27.99 -6.41 -13.66
CA ASN A 45 -28.66 -6.89 -14.88
C ASN A 45 -30.17 -7.06 -14.62
N ASP A 46 -30.96 -7.23 -15.69
CA ASP A 46 -32.42 -7.44 -15.60
C ASP A 46 -32.80 -8.72 -14.83
N ASP A 47 -31.89 -9.71 -14.77
CA ASP A 47 -32.05 -10.93 -13.98
C ASP A 47 -31.70 -10.76 -12.49
N GLY A 48 -31.31 -9.54 -12.09
CA GLY A 48 -30.92 -9.19 -10.73
C GLY A 48 -29.46 -9.51 -10.38
N SER A 49 -28.67 -10.06 -11.30
CA SER A 49 -27.25 -10.34 -11.05
C SER A 49 -26.42 -9.04 -10.98
N PRO A 50 -25.46 -8.92 -10.05
CA PRO A 50 -24.63 -7.73 -9.91
C PRO A 50 -23.63 -7.60 -11.06
N ILE A 51 -23.48 -6.39 -11.58
CA ILE A 51 -22.40 -6.02 -12.49
C ILE A 51 -21.22 -5.57 -11.64
N MET A 52 -20.19 -6.41 -11.57
CA MET A 52 -18.98 -6.10 -10.83
C MET A 52 -18.03 -5.25 -11.69
N PRO A 53 -17.39 -4.22 -11.12
CA PRO A 53 -16.35 -3.49 -11.83
C PRO A 53 -15.19 -4.43 -12.17
N GLN A 54 -14.70 -4.37 -13.41
CA GLN A 54 -13.50 -5.11 -13.79
C GLN A 54 -12.25 -4.39 -13.31
N VAL A 55 -11.36 -5.13 -12.68
CA VAL A 55 -10.04 -4.65 -12.27
C VAL A 55 -9.03 -5.14 -13.30
N ASP A 56 -8.30 -4.20 -13.89
CA ASP A 56 -7.12 -4.49 -14.70
C ASP A 56 -5.97 -4.88 -13.76
N GLU A 57 -5.58 -6.16 -13.80
CA GLU A 57 -4.54 -6.72 -12.95
C GLU A 57 -3.15 -6.13 -13.23
N GLU A 58 -2.81 -5.87 -14.50
CA GLU A 58 -1.52 -5.27 -14.84
C GLU A 58 -1.43 -3.84 -14.29
N LYS A 59 -2.53 -3.09 -14.43
CA LYS A 59 -2.63 -1.75 -13.84
C LYS A 59 -2.54 -1.81 -12.31
N LEU A 60 -3.24 -2.74 -11.66
CA LEU A 60 -3.19 -2.93 -10.21
C LEU A 60 -1.76 -3.19 -9.73
N LEU A 61 -1.01 -4.05 -10.41
CA LEU A 61 0.38 -4.34 -10.08
C LEU A 61 1.27 -3.09 -10.22
N ALA A 62 1.09 -2.31 -11.29
CA ALA A 62 1.82 -1.05 -11.48
C ALA A 62 1.51 -0.02 -10.38
N ASP A 63 0.23 0.10 -10.01
CA ASP A 63 -0.22 0.99 -8.95
C ASP A 63 0.33 0.57 -7.57
N GLN A 64 0.36 -0.74 -7.29
CA GLN A 64 1.01 -1.31 -6.08
C GLN A 64 2.50 -0.98 -6.03
N GLN A 65 3.24 -1.15 -7.12
CA GLN A 65 4.67 -0.83 -7.19
C GLN A 65 4.94 0.65 -6.94
N SER A 66 4.16 1.52 -7.58
CA SER A 66 4.25 2.97 -7.41
C SER A 66 3.97 3.39 -5.97
N PHE A 67 2.89 2.86 -5.38
CA PHE A 67 2.53 3.12 -3.99
C PHE A 67 3.59 2.62 -3.01
N MET A 68 4.15 1.43 -3.24
CA MET A 68 5.22 0.87 -2.42
C MET A 68 6.49 1.73 -2.46
N SER A 69 6.88 2.25 -3.63
CA SER A 69 8.02 3.17 -3.76
C SER A 69 7.84 4.43 -2.92
N ARG A 70 6.64 5.02 -2.95
CA ARG A 70 6.29 6.17 -2.11
C ARG A 70 6.31 5.82 -0.63
N ALA A 71 5.76 4.66 -0.25
CA ALA A 71 5.74 4.19 1.13
C ALA A 71 7.16 3.98 1.69
N ILE A 72 8.05 3.35 0.92
CA ILE A 72 9.47 3.17 1.28
C ILE A 72 10.13 4.54 1.50
N THR A 73 9.88 5.50 0.61
CA THR A 73 10.47 6.85 0.73
C THR A 73 10.07 7.52 2.04
N VAL A 74 8.77 7.50 2.38
CA VAL A 74 8.27 8.08 3.62
C VAL A 74 8.79 7.33 4.85
N GLN A 75 8.80 6.00 4.81
CA GLN A 75 9.29 5.16 5.90
C GLN A 75 10.78 5.40 6.20
N LYS A 76 11.60 5.65 5.17
CA LYS A 76 13.01 6.02 5.35
C LYS A 76 13.17 7.35 6.07
N VAL A 77 12.41 8.37 5.66
CA VAL A 77 12.43 9.68 6.31
C VAL A 77 12.03 9.56 7.78
N LEU A 78 10.97 8.79 8.08
CA LEU A 78 10.52 8.55 9.45
C LEU A 78 11.55 7.73 10.26
N SER A 79 12.20 6.74 9.64
CA SER A 79 13.24 5.94 10.32
C SER A 79 14.43 6.81 10.68
N GLN A 80 14.90 7.64 9.75
CA GLN A 80 16.00 8.56 9.99
C GLN A 80 15.67 9.58 11.09
N SER A 81 14.46 10.13 11.11
CA SER A 81 14.06 11.08 12.16
C SER A 81 13.93 10.41 13.54
N ASN A 82 13.70 9.09 13.59
CA ASN A 82 13.71 8.29 14.80
C ASN A 82 15.13 7.77 15.17
N GLY A 83 16.17 8.13 14.42
CA GLY A 83 17.56 7.69 14.66
C GLY A 83 17.86 6.27 14.19
N ILE A 84 17.02 5.69 13.34
CA ILE A 84 17.19 4.37 12.74
C ILE A 84 17.80 4.52 11.34
N ASP A 85 18.72 3.62 10.96
CA ASP A 85 19.32 3.62 9.63
C ASP A 85 18.22 3.40 8.55
N PRO A 86 17.99 4.37 7.65
CA PRO A 86 17.00 4.23 6.57
C PRO A 86 17.37 3.14 5.55
N SER A 87 18.61 2.64 5.53
CA SER A 87 19.03 1.58 4.61
C SER A 87 18.31 0.25 4.91
N LEU A 88 17.94 0.01 6.16
CA LEU A 88 17.24 -1.21 6.62
C LEU A 88 15.88 -1.40 5.93
N VAL A 89 15.21 -0.30 5.59
CA VAL A 89 13.88 -0.31 4.95
C VAL A 89 13.93 -0.98 3.56
N ASN A 90 15.09 -1.02 2.91
CA ASN A 90 15.24 -1.56 1.55
C ASN A 90 15.11 -3.08 1.47
N MET A 91 15.34 -3.79 2.58
CA MET A 91 15.40 -5.25 2.59
C MET A 91 14.49 -5.79 3.67
N ILE A 92 13.54 -6.63 3.26
CA ILE A 92 12.59 -7.26 4.19
C ILE A 92 13.37 -8.03 5.26
N GLY A 93 13.13 -7.70 6.52
CA GLY A 93 13.70 -8.39 7.66
C GLY A 93 15.05 -7.84 8.14
N ALA A 94 15.68 -6.91 7.41
CA ALA A 94 16.98 -6.34 7.79
C ALA A 94 16.94 -5.57 9.12
N GLU A 95 15.76 -5.11 9.55
CA GLU A 95 15.57 -4.51 10.87
C GLU A 95 15.88 -5.47 12.04
N ASN A 96 15.83 -6.79 11.79
CA ASN A 96 16.05 -7.81 12.82
C ASN A 96 17.54 -8.10 13.00
N ASP A 97 18.35 -7.94 11.96
CA ASP A 97 19.79 -8.12 12.02
C ASP A 97 20.47 -7.03 12.87
N SER A 98 19.88 -5.83 12.90
CA SER A 98 20.35 -4.72 13.74
C SER A 98 20.13 -4.95 15.24
N LYS A 99 19.24 -5.88 15.64
CA LYS A 99 18.93 -6.19 17.04
C LYS A 99 19.77 -7.33 17.63
N ASN A 100 20.48 -8.09 16.80
CA ASN A 100 21.27 -9.26 17.24
C ASN A 100 22.74 -8.93 17.60
N ASN A 101 23.13 -7.64 17.62
CA ASN A 101 24.48 -7.17 17.98
C ASN A 101 24.56 -6.51 19.38
N THR A 102 23.66 -6.89 20.30
CA THR A 102 23.71 -6.54 21.74
C THR A 102 23.77 -7.80 22.57
#